data_AF-A0A0R2L480-F1
#
_entry.id   AF-A0A0R2L480-F1
#
_cell.length_a   1.000
_cell.length_b   1.000
_cell.length_c   1.000
_cell.angle_alpha   90.00
_cell.angle_beta   90.00
_cell.angle_gamma   90.00
#
_symmetry.space_group_name_H-M   'P 1'
#
loop_
_entity.id
_entity.type
_entity.pdbx_description
1 polymer ?
#
loop_
_entity_poly.entity_id
_entity_poly.type
_entity_poly.pdbx_seq_one_letter_code
_entity_poly.pdbx_strand_id
1 'polypeptide(L)'
;MNILKPETITAVIAVAAVVSPVLTAWINNYYKNLTDQRINDDKLRLEKQRQEEAQHQKFIEQNVRIRTIYEKYAEYTLELITSRGTSSIQEQGKYFGLAMIYVDGSVSYQIDKEMSELQAMLISEDAKIGSISRDRFQVANDKFSIIAPKLRELINNLPKE
;
A
#
# COMPACT_ATOMS: atom_id res chain seq x y z
N MET A 1 -41.97 -70.37 -23.21
CA MET A 1 -42.08 -68.90 -23.20
C MET A 1 -42.93 -68.53 -22.00
N ASN A 2 -42.31 -68.22 -20.84
CA ASN A 2 -43.05 -67.93 -19.62
C ASN A 2 -43.68 -66.54 -19.75
N ILE A 3 -45.01 -66.50 -19.86
CA ILE A 3 -45.79 -65.27 -19.85
C ILE A 3 -45.79 -64.76 -18.40
N LEU A 4 -45.09 -63.64 -18.15
CA LEU A 4 -45.08 -62.99 -16.84
C LEU A 4 -46.51 -62.63 -16.43
N LYS A 5 -46.88 -62.97 -15.18
CA LYS A 5 -48.22 -62.67 -14.65
C LYS A 5 -48.42 -61.14 -14.61
N PRO A 6 -49.63 -60.64 -14.91
CA PRO A 6 -49.91 -59.19 -14.96
C PRO A 6 -49.54 -58.46 -13.67
N GLU A 7 -49.72 -59.10 -12.51
CA GLU A 7 -49.31 -58.56 -11.19
C GLU A 7 -47.80 -58.31 -11.09
N THR A 8 -46.98 -59.14 -11.73
CA THR A 8 -45.52 -58.99 -11.77
C THR A 8 -45.11 -57.83 -12.67
N ILE A 9 -45.83 -57.60 -13.76
CA ILE A 9 -45.59 -56.47 -14.67
C ILE A 9 -45.93 -55.14 -13.98
N THR A 10 -47.07 -55.07 -13.28
CA THR A 10 -47.49 -53.86 -12.54
C THR A 10 -46.52 -53.52 -11.40
N ALA A 11 -46.04 -54.52 -10.66
CA ALA A 11 -45.05 -54.31 -9.60
C ALA A 11 -43.71 -53.77 -10.15
N VAL A 12 -43.24 -54.29 -11.28
CA VAL A 12 -42.01 -53.82 -11.94
C VAL A 12 -42.15 -52.38 -12.43
N ILE A 13 -43.30 -52.02 -13.03
CA ILE A 13 -43.56 -50.64 -13.47
C ILE A 13 -43.62 -49.68 -12.28
N ALA A 14 -44.26 -50.07 -11.17
CA ALA A 14 -44.36 -49.25 -9.96
C ALA A 14 -43.00 -49.02 -9.28
N VAL A 15 -42.15 -50.06 -9.19
CA VAL A 15 -40.79 -49.92 -8.64
C VAL A 15 -39.92 -49.04 -9.55
N ALA A 16 -40.00 -49.22 -10.88
CA ALA A 16 -39.29 -48.38 -11.84
C ALA A 16 -39.71 -46.90 -11.74
N ALA A 17 -41.01 -46.64 -11.56
CA ALA A 17 -41.55 -45.29 -11.41
C ALA A 17 -41.11 -44.57 -10.11
N VAL A 18 -40.74 -45.32 -9.06
CA VAL A 18 -40.23 -44.76 -7.79
C VAL A 18 -38.71 -44.65 -7.79
N VAL A 19 -38.00 -45.63 -8.33
CA VAL A 19 -36.52 -45.66 -8.35
C VAL A 19 -35.95 -44.64 -9.34
N SER A 20 -36.61 -44.42 -10.48
CA SER A 20 -36.12 -43.51 -11.52
C SER A 20 -36.06 -42.03 -11.08
N PRO A 21 -37.09 -41.46 -10.41
CA PRO A 21 -37.01 -40.12 -9.83
C PRO A 21 -35.98 -40.00 -8.70
N VAL A 22 -35.83 -41.03 -7.86
CA VAL A 22 -34.86 -41.03 -6.75
C VAL A 22 -33.43 -41.03 -7.28
N LEU A 23 -33.11 -41.88 -8.27
CA LEU A 23 -31.80 -41.87 -8.94
C LEU A 23 -31.54 -40.55 -9.65
N THR A 24 -32.54 -40.01 -10.35
CA THR A 24 -32.42 -38.72 -11.03
C THR A 24 -32.17 -37.58 -10.03
N ALA A 25 -32.88 -37.57 -8.90
CA ALA A 25 -32.67 -36.60 -7.83
C ALA A 25 -31.28 -36.73 -7.20
N TRP A 26 -30.79 -37.96 -6.99
CA TRP A 26 -29.44 -38.22 -6.47
C TRP A 26 -28.36 -37.74 -7.44
N ILE A 27 -28.48 -38.06 -8.73
CA ILE A 27 -27.56 -37.61 -9.79
C ILE A 27 -27.56 -36.07 -9.86
N ASN A 28 -28.73 -35.44 -9.87
CA ASN A 28 -28.83 -33.99 -9.91
C ASN A 28 -28.21 -33.33 -8.68
N ASN A 29 -28.43 -33.88 -7.48
CA ASN A 29 -27.78 -33.38 -6.26
C ASN A 29 -26.26 -33.56 -6.29
N TYR A 30 -25.77 -34.68 -6.82
CA TYR A 30 -24.33 -34.94 -6.93
C TYR A 30 -23.64 -33.93 -7.86
N TYR A 31 -24.17 -33.72 -9.06
CA TYR A 31 -23.61 -32.74 -10.00
C TYR A 31 -23.77 -31.29 -9.52
N LYS A 32 -24.88 -30.98 -8.82
CA LYS A 32 -25.07 -29.68 -8.21
C LYS A 32 -24.00 -29.41 -7.14
N ASN A 33 -23.75 -30.37 -6.24
CA ASN A 33 -22.71 -30.25 -5.22
C ASN A 33 -21.30 -30.08 -5.83
N LEU A 34 -20.96 -30.84 -6.88
CA LEU A 34 -19.68 -30.67 -7.59
C LEU A 34 -19.54 -29.29 -8.23
N THR A 35 -20.63 -28.75 -8.79
CA THR A 35 -20.64 -27.42 -9.40
C THR A 35 -20.51 -26.33 -8.33
N ASP A 36 -21.24 -26.47 -7.22
CA ASP A 36 -21.18 -25.55 -6.08
C ASP A 36 -19.77 -25.54 -5.45
N GLN A 37 -19.11 -26.69 -5.35
CA GLN A 37 -17.71 -26.78 -4.90
C GLN A 37 -16.76 -26.01 -5.80
N ARG A 38 -16.84 -26.18 -7.13
CA ARG A 38 -16.00 -25.45 -8.09
C ARG A 38 -16.22 -23.94 -8.01
N ILE A 39 -17.48 -23.51 -7.93
CA ILE A 39 -17.83 -22.10 -7.79
C ILE A 39 -17.25 -21.53 -6.49
N ASN A 40 -17.30 -22.28 -5.40
CA ASN A 40 -16.73 -21.84 -4.12
C ASN A 40 -15.20 -21.79 -4.16
N ASP A 41 -14.54 -22.78 -4.77
CA ASP A 41 -13.08 -22.78 -4.95
C ASP A 41 -12.62 -21.61 -5.83
N ASP A 42 -13.32 -21.35 -6.93
CA ASP A 42 -13.04 -20.22 -7.82
C ASP A 42 -13.25 -18.88 -7.10
N LYS A 43 -14.34 -18.75 -6.31
CA LYS A 43 -14.57 -17.57 -5.46
C LYS A 43 -13.44 -17.38 -4.45
N LEU A 44 -13.00 -18.45 -3.78
CA LEU A 44 -11.93 -18.40 -2.79
C LEU A 44 -10.60 -17.95 -3.41
N ARG A 45 -10.27 -18.47 -4.60
CA ARG A 45 -9.07 -18.06 -5.35
C ARG A 45 -9.13 -16.60 -5.76
N LEU A 46 -10.29 -16.16 -6.25
CA LEU A 46 -10.50 -14.79 -6.74
C LEU A 46 -10.53 -13.77 -5.58
N GLU A 47 -10.99 -14.19 -4.40
CA GLU A 47 -10.88 -13.39 -3.17
C GLU A 47 -9.43 -13.30 -2.69
N LYS A 48 -8.69 -14.41 -2.70
CA LYS A 48 -7.25 -14.41 -2.34
C LYS A 48 -6.43 -13.53 -3.29
N GLN A 49 -6.66 -13.64 -4.60
CA GLN A 49 -6.03 -12.77 -5.60
C GLN A 49 -6.35 -11.29 -5.33
N ARG A 50 -7.62 -10.95 -5.08
CA ARG A 50 -8.00 -9.58 -4.72
C ARG A 50 -7.33 -9.09 -3.44
N GLN A 51 -7.14 -9.96 -2.44
CA GLN A 51 -6.42 -9.61 -1.22
C GLN A 51 -4.95 -9.36 -1.49
N GLU A 52 -4.29 -10.21 -2.28
CA GLU A 52 -2.89 -10.05 -2.70
C GLU A 52 -2.71 -8.76 -3.51
N GLU A 53 -3.59 -8.50 -4.49
CA GLU A 53 -3.62 -7.26 -5.26
C GLU A 53 -3.86 -6.04 -4.37
N ALA A 54 -4.79 -6.11 -3.42
CA ALA A 54 -5.05 -5.00 -2.49
C ALA A 54 -3.87 -4.75 -1.54
N GLN A 55 -3.15 -5.80 -1.12
CA GLN A 55 -1.93 -5.66 -0.33
C GLN A 55 -0.81 -5.02 -1.16
N HIS A 56 -0.64 -5.47 -2.39
CA HIS A 56 0.33 -4.90 -3.33
C HIS A 56 0.03 -3.42 -3.63
N GLN A 57 -1.24 -3.09 -3.89
CA GLN A 57 -1.69 -1.73 -4.10
C GLN A 57 -1.43 -0.83 -2.89
N LYS A 58 -1.73 -1.31 -1.67
CA LYS A 58 -1.42 -0.58 -0.44
C LYS A 58 0.08 -0.34 -0.26
N PHE A 59 0.91 -1.31 -0.65
CA PHE A 59 2.37 -1.17 -0.61
C PHE A 59 2.85 -0.10 -1.59
N ILE A 60 2.35 -0.09 -2.82
CA ILE A 60 2.65 0.95 -3.82
C ILE A 60 2.22 2.33 -3.30
N GLU A 61 0.99 2.45 -2.80
CA GLU A 61 0.46 3.70 -2.26
C GLU A 61 1.31 4.24 -1.10
N GLN A 62 1.81 3.35 -0.23
CA GLN A 62 2.72 3.74 0.85
C GLN A 62 4.05 4.28 0.31
N ASN A 63 4.67 3.61 -0.65
CA ASN A 63 5.94 4.07 -1.23
C ASN A 63 5.78 5.41 -1.98
N VAL A 64 4.69 5.56 -2.74
CA VAL A 64 4.35 6.84 -3.40
C VAL A 64 4.17 7.94 -2.35
N ARG A 65 3.46 7.65 -1.25
CA ARG A 65 3.26 8.62 -0.17
C ARG A 65 4.57 9.05 0.49
N ILE A 66 5.48 8.11 0.78
CA ILE A 66 6.80 8.42 1.37
C ILE A 66 7.62 9.28 0.42
N ARG A 67 7.65 8.93 -0.87
CA ARG A 67 8.28 9.76 -1.92
C ARG A 67 7.74 11.19 -1.89
N THR A 68 6.42 11.35 -1.92
CA THR A 68 5.78 12.68 -1.90
C THR A 68 6.15 13.47 -0.64
N ILE A 69 6.26 12.81 0.53
CA ILE A 69 6.68 13.48 1.77
C ILE A 69 8.08 14.06 1.64
N TYR A 70 9.04 13.28 1.15
CA TYR A 70 10.42 13.75 0.97
C TYR A 70 10.54 14.83 -0.10
N GLU A 71 9.84 14.68 -1.22
CA GLU A 71 9.81 15.69 -2.29
C GLU A 71 9.22 17.01 -1.78
N LYS A 72 8.10 16.97 -1.07
CA LYS A 72 7.46 18.18 -0.53
C LYS A 72 8.27 18.82 0.59
N TYR A 73 8.91 18.03 1.45
CA TYR A 73 9.85 18.58 2.43
C TYR A 73 10.99 19.34 1.74
N ALA A 74 11.59 18.76 0.70
CA ALA A 74 12.66 19.41 -0.06
C ALA A 74 12.17 20.68 -0.77
N GLU A 75 11.02 20.62 -1.44
CA GLU A 75 10.38 21.75 -2.13
C GLU A 75 10.14 22.93 -1.19
N TYR A 76 9.42 22.71 -0.08
CA TYR A 76 9.10 23.79 0.86
C TYR A 76 10.32 24.28 1.65
N THR A 77 11.31 23.43 1.88
CA THR A 77 12.58 23.86 2.48
C THR A 77 13.34 24.80 1.55
N LEU A 78 13.44 24.46 0.25
CA LEU A 78 14.04 25.35 -0.74
C LEU A 78 13.27 26.66 -0.87
N GLU A 79 11.94 26.58 -0.89
CA GLU A 79 11.10 27.78 -0.98
C GLU A 79 11.30 28.69 0.23
N LEU A 80 11.28 28.14 1.45
CA LEU A 80 11.51 28.89 2.69
C LEU A 80 12.91 29.53 2.72
N ILE A 81 13.93 28.83 2.20
CA ILE A 81 15.30 29.35 2.10
C ILE A 81 15.37 30.50 1.10
N THR A 82 14.83 30.31 -0.10
CA THR A 82 14.88 31.31 -1.19
C THR A 82 14.02 32.53 -0.89
N SER A 83 12.89 32.35 -0.22
CA SER A 83 12.01 33.44 0.26
C SER A 83 12.52 34.09 1.54
N ARG A 84 13.64 33.61 2.09
CA ARG A 84 14.26 34.10 3.35
C ARG A 84 13.26 34.14 4.50
N GLY A 85 12.47 33.08 4.65
CA GLY A 85 11.54 32.91 5.76
C GLY A 85 10.15 33.50 5.54
N THR A 86 9.87 34.10 4.37
CA THR A 86 8.61 34.82 4.14
C THR A 86 7.48 33.93 3.60
N SER A 87 7.78 32.72 3.14
CA SER A 87 6.79 31.77 2.62
C SER A 87 6.98 30.36 3.16
N SER A 88 5.90 29.57 3.13
CA SER A 88 5.93 28.10 3.31
C SER A 88 6.47 27.56 4.63
N ILE A 89 6.61 28.37 5.68
CA ILE A 89 7.13 27.91 6.98
C ILE A 89 6.23 26.84 7.63
N GLN A 90 4.91 26.96 7.46
CA GLN A 90 3.94 26.04 8.04
C GLN A 90 3.95 24.70 7.29
N GLU A 91 3.95 24.77 5.96
CA GLU A 91 4.05 23.60 5.07
C GLU A 91 5.38 22.88 5.26
N GLN A 92 6.48 23.63 5.30
CA GLN A 92 7.82 23.12 5.56
C GLN A 92 7.87 22.37 6.90
N GLY A 93 7.36 22.96 7.98
CA GLY A 93 7.33 22.32 9.29
C GLY A 93 6.45 21.05 9.33
N LYS A 94 5.31 21.06 8.64
CA LYS A 94 4.44 19.88 8.49
C LYS A 94 5.17 18.74 7.80
N TYR A 95 5.81 19.02 6.66
CA TYR A 95 6.52 17.99 5.89
C TYR A 95 7.83 17.57 6.55
N PHE A 96 8.49 18.43 7.32
CA PHE A 96 9.60 18.05 8.20
C PHE A 96 9.17 16.98 9.20
N GLY A 97 8.08 17.23 9.94
CA GLY A 97 7.57 16.26 10.92
C GLY A 97 7.20 14.92 10.28
N LEU A 98 6.56 14.95 9.10
CA LEU A 98 6.27 13.74 8.34
C LEU A 98 7.54 13.03 7.87
N ALA A 99 8.52 13.76 7.34
CA ALA A 99 9.76 13.17 6.85
C ALA A 99 10.55 12.50 7.98
N MET A 100 10.60 13.11 9.17
CA MET A 100 11.25 12.53 10.36
C MET A 100 10.61 11.22 10.83
N ILE A 101 9.32 10.99 10.58
CA ILE A 101 8.65 9.73 10.90
C ILE A 101 9.08 8.59 9.98
N TYR A 102 9.32 8.90 8.69
CA TYR A 102 9.61 7.90 7.67
C TYR A 102 11.10 7.72 7.38
N VAL A 103 11.96 8.59 7.92
CA VAL A 103 13.40 8.47 7.83
C VAL A 103 13.85 7.17 8.51
N ASP A 104 14.36 6.25 7.70
CA ASP A 104 14.79 4.93 8.16
C ASP A 104 16.11 5.01 8.92
N GLY A 105 16.08 4.95 10.25
CA GLY A 105 17.27 5.07 11.12
C GLY A 105 18.44 4.13 10.81
N SER A 106 18.27 3.10 9.97
CA SER A 106 19.34 2.17 9.57
C SER A 106 20.32 2.71 8.52
N VAL A 107 19.87 3.56 7.58
CA VAL A 107 20.71 4.23 6.56
C VAL A 107 20.98 5.70 6.96
N SER A 108 20.22 6.20 7.93
CA SER A 108 19.79 7.61 7.98
C SER A 108 20.23 8.35 9.24
N TYR A 109 21.10 7.77 10.08
CA TYR A 109 21.63 8.38 11.32
C TYR A 109 22.43 9.70 11.11
N GLN A 110 22.69 10.06 9.85
CA GLN A 110 23.33 11.34 9.51
C GLN A 110 22.34 12.35 8.92
N ILE A 111 21.35 11.90 8.15
CA ILE A 111 20.40 12.84 7.51
C ILE A 111 19.36 13.33 8.51
N ASP A 112 18.93 12.51 9.47
CA ASP A 112 18.01 12.90 10.54
C ASP A 112 18.57 14.05 11.37
N LYS A 113 19.86 13.97 11.71
CA LYS A 113 20.62 14.99 12.42
C LYS A 113 20.77 16.23 11.57
N GLU A 114 21.18 16.11 10.30
CA GLU A 114 21.33 17.24 9.40
C GLU A 114 20.00 17.96 9.16
N MET A 115 18.90 17.22 8.98
CA MET A 115 17.54 17.75 8.85
C MET A 115 17.09 18.46 10.11
N SER A 116 17.37 17.91 11.29
CA SER A 116 17.04 18.54 12.57
C SER A 116 17.83 19.82 12.81
N GLU A 117 19.14 19.82 12.49
CA GLU A 117 19.97 21.01 12.56
C GLU A 117 19.51 22.10 11.57
N LEU A 118 19.14 21.71 10.35
CA LEU A 118 18.57 22.63 9.38
C LEU A 118 17.22 23.17 9.88
N GLN A 119 16.35 22.33 10.44
CA GLN A 119 15.08 22.78 10.99
C GLN A 119 15.27 23.82 12.09
N ALA A 120 16.16 23.54 13.04
CA ALA A 120 16.48 24.47 14.13
C ALA A 120 16.97 25.83 13.57
N MET A 121 17.75 25.81 12.49
CA MET A 121 18.22 27.01 11.82
C MET A 121 17.09 27.79 11.13
N LEU A 122 16.15 27.08 10.50
CA LEU A 122 15.04 27.68 9.76
C LEU A 122 13.98 28.30 10.68
N ILE A 123 13.80 27.78 11.89
CA ILE A 123 12.85 28.31 12.88
C ILE A 123 13.48 29.30 13.87
N SER A 124 14.81 29.43 13.87
CA SER A 124 15.49 30.40 14.74
C SER A 124 15.03 31.83 14.43
N GLU A 125 14.80 32.64 15.46
CA GLU A 125 14.52 34.07 15.31
C GLU A 125 15.80 34.87 14.98
N ASP A 126 16.97 34.33 15.30
CA ASP A 126 18.25 34.99 15.06
C ASP A 126 18.65 34.88 13.58
N ALA A 127 18.69 36.03 12.90
CA ALA A 127 19.08 36.11 11.49
C ALA A 127 20.57 35.85 11.23
N LYS A 128 21.41 35.87 12.27
CA LYS A 128 22.88 35.78 12.17
C LYS A 128 23.39 34.57 12.93
N ILE A 129 24.32 33.83 12.31
CA ILE A 129 24.92 32.64 12.90
C ILE A 129 26.45 32.84 13.03
N GLY A 130 26.97 32.73 14.26
CA GLY A 130 28.40 32.79 14.57
C GLY A 130 28.99 34.21 14.70
N SER A 131 30.30 34.27 14.95
CA SER A 131 31.07 35.52 15.16
C SER A 131 31.33 36.32 13.87
N ILE A 132 31.05 35.73 12.71
CA ILE A 132 31.26 36.32 11.38
C ILE A 132 29.93 36.26 10.64
N SER A 133 29.00 37.15 10.98
CA SER A 133 27.89 37.71 10.18
C SER A 133 27.35 36.93 8.95
N ARG A 134 27.33 35.60 8.96
CA ARG A 134 26.79 34.81 7.85
C ARG A 134 25.29 34.82 7.96
N ASP A 135 24.66 35.16 6.85
CA ASP A 135 23.21 35.10 6.72
C ASP A 135 22.76 33.66 6.97
N ARG A 136 21.82 33.48 7.93
CA ARG A 136 21.27 32.16 8.26
C ARG A 136 20.78 31.42 7.02
N PHE A 137 20.21 32.11 6.04
CA PHE A 137 19.64 31.49 4.85
C PHE A 137 20.72 31.01 3.88
N GLN A 138 21.89 31.66 3.85
CA GLN A 138 23.05 31.15 3.12
C GLN A 138 23.56 29.85 3.75
N VAL A 139 23.69 29.82 5.08
CA VAL A 139 24.14 28.62 5.80
C VAL A 139 23.10 27.49 5.68
N ALA A 140 21.81 27.83 5.72
CA ALA A 140 20.72 26.89 5.51
C ALA A 140 20.75 26.30 4.09
N ASN A 141 21.05 27.11 3.08
CA ASN A 141 21.22 26.64 1.70
C ASN A 141 22.40 25.68 1.55
N ASP A 142 23.54 25.97 2.17
CA ASP A 142 24.70 25.09 2.17
C ASP A 142 24.37 23.74 2.83
N LYS A 143 23.67 23.76 3.97
CA LYS A 143 23.19 22.55 4.65
C LYS A 143 22.18 21.78 3.79
N PHE A 144 21.22 22.47 3.19
CA PHE A 144 20.21 21.84 2.35
C PHE A 144 20.81 21.17 1.11
N SER A 145 21.89 21.73 0.56
CA SER A 145 22.63 21.14 -0.56
C SER A 145 23.24 19.77 -0.24
N ILE A 146 23.47 19.46 1.03
CA ILE A 146 23.94 18.15 1.51
C ILE A 146 22.75 17.19 1.74
N ILE A 147 21.63 17.71 2.24
CA ILE A 147 20.42 16.93 2.56
C ILE A 147 19.67 16.50 1.29
N ALA A 148 19.50 17.39 0.31
CA ALA A 148 18.68 17.14 -0.86
C ALA A 148 19.13 15.91 -1.69
N PRO A 149 20.43 15.69 -1.96
CA PRO A 149 20.91 14.46 -2.60
C PRO A 149 20.60 13.19 -1.79
N LYS A 150 20.72 13.24 -0.46
CA LYS A 150 20.44 12.09 0.42
C LYS A 150 18.95 11.75 0.45
N LEU A 151 18.07 12.76 0.48
CA LEU A 151 16.63 12.55 0.32
C LEU A 151 16.30 11.89 -1.03
N ARG A 152 16.97 12.32 -2.10
CA ARG A 152 16.81 11.74 -3.42
C ARG A 152 17.28 10.28 -3.47
N GLU A 153 18.36 9.95 -2.77
CA GLU A 153 18.83 8.58 -2.62
C GLU A 153 17.80 7.71 -1.88
N LEU A 154 17.24 8.20 -0.77
CA LEU A 154 16.15 7.52 -0.05
C LEU A 154 14.95 7.26 -0.98
N ILE A 155 14.54 8.26 -1.76
CA ILE A 155 13.46 8.12 -2.75
C ILE A 155 13.79 7.06 -3.80
N ASN A 156 15.03 7.01 -4.28
CA ASN A 156 15.46 6.06 -5.31
C ASN A 156 15.60 4.62 -4.80
N ASN A 157 15.88 4.47 -3.50
CA ASN A 157 16.01 3.20 -2.80
C ASN A 157 14.67 2.67 -2.27
N LEU A 158 13.59 3.45 -2.35
CA LEU A 158 12.25 2.92 -2.10
C LEU A 158 12.00 1.72 -3.03
N PRO A 159 11.38 0.64 -2.52
CA PRO A 159 11.08 -0.53 -3.33
C PRO A 159 10.36 -0.12 -4.62
N LYS A 160 10.92 -0.57 -5.74
CA LYS A 160 10.31 -0.43 -7.06
C LYS A 160 9.50 -1.70 -7.34
N GLU A 161 8.40 -1.56 -8.07
CA GLU A 161 7.65 -2.69 -8.64
C GLU A 161 8.56 -3.60 -9.48
#